data_AF-A0A973BJY9-F1
#
_entry.id   AF-A0A973BJY9-F1
#
_cell.length_a   1.000
_cell.length_b   1.000
_cell.length_c   1.000
_cell.angle_alpha   90.00
_cell.angle_beta   90.00
_cell.angle_gamma   90.00
#
_symmetry.space_group_name_H-M   'P 1'
#
loop_
_entity.id
_entity.type
_entity.pdbx_description
1 polymer ?
#
loop_
_entity_poly.entity_id
_entity_poly.type
_entity_poly.pdbx_seq_one_letter_code
_entity_poly.pdbx_strand_id
1 'polypeptide(L)'
;MLKKFTPIFLTLLCAVSATIAEVSMPNIFSNHMVLQRDMATPVWGKAESGETISVSIADQSYTTTASSNGEWRIALKPMPAGGPYTMTVQGSNSLTFENVLFGDVWFCSGQSNMQWSINNSNNTAVEVVSANYPEIRLLQIPNRGTQ
;
A
#
# COMPACT_ATOMS: atom_id res chain seq x y z
N MET A 1 -3.78 -46.07 -56.44
CA MET A 1 -3.79 -46.39 -54.99
C MET A 1 -3.59 -45.09 -54.20
N LEU A 2 -4.66 -44.46 -53.72
CA LEU A 2 -4.57 -43.24 -52.90
C LEU A 2 -4.38 -43.62 -51.42
N LYS A 3 -3.27 -43.22 -50.81
CA LYS A 3 -3.01 -43.40 -49.36
C LYS A 3 -3.76 -42.31 -48.59
N LYS A 4 -4.73 -42.71 -47.76
CA LYS A 4 -5.47 -41.82 -46.87
C LYS A 4 -4.60 -41.49 -45.65
N PHE A 5 -4.26 -40.22 -45.47
CA PHE A 5 -3.61 -39.72 -44.25
C PHE A 5 -4.68 -39.32 -43.25
N THR A 6 -4.72 -39.99 -42.10
CA THR A 6 -5.60 -39.66 -40.98
C THR A 6 -4.80 -38.79 -39.99
N PRO A 7 -5.21 -37.55 -39.67
CA PRO A 7 -4.50 -36.75 -38.69
C PRO A 7 -4.90 -37.20 -37.29
N ILE A 8 -3.92 -37.55 -36.46
CA ILE A 8 -4.09 -37.74 -35.01
C ILE A 8 -4.13 -36.35 -34.38
N PHE A 9 -5.28 -35.97 -33.82
CA PHE A 9 -5.45 -34.72 -33.07
C PHE A 9 -5.09 -35.00 -31.60
N LEU A 10 -3.91 -34.55 -31.16
CA LEU A 10 -3.47 -34.67 -29.78
C LEU A 10 -4.05 -33.49 -28.97
N THR A 11 -5.14 -33.73 -28.25
CA THR A 11 -5.78 -32.72 -27.39
C THR A 11 -4.93 -32.52 -26.13
N LEU A 12 -4.20 -31.40 -26.08
CA LEU A 12 -3.45 -30.97 -24.90
C LEU A 12 -4.42 -30.46 -23.82
N LEU A 13 -4.59 -31.23 -22.75
CA LEU A 13 -5.44 -30.85 -21.61
C LEU A 13 -4.67 -29.84 -20.74
N CYS A 14 -4.85 -28.54 -20.99
CA CYS A 14 -4.34 -27.49 -20.10
C CYS A 14 -5.15 -27.47 -18.81
N ALA A 15 -4.57 -27.97 -17.72
CA ALA A 15 -5.10 -27.76 -16.37
C ALA A 15 -4.93 -26.27 -16.02
N VAL A 16 -6.04 -25.52 -16.02
CA VAL A 16 -6.06 -24.14 -15.52
C VAL A 16 -6.10 -24.20 -14.00
N SER A 17 -4.95 -24.06 -13.36
CA SER A 17 -4.89 -23.81 -11.92
C SER A 17 -5.38 -22.39 -11.65
N ALA A 18 -6.50 -22.26 -10.95
CA ALA A 18 -6.95 -20.96 -10.46
C ALA A 18 -5.93 -20.44 -9.43
N THR A 19 -5.22 -19.36 -9.77
CA THR A 19 -4.35 -18.66 -8.83
C THR A 19 -5.22 -17.82 -7.90
N ILE A 20 -5.10 -18.02 -6.59
CA ILE A 20 -5.71 -17.12 -5.60
C ILE A 20 -4.91 -15.82 -5.62
N ALA A 21 -5.54 -14.70 -5.99
CA ALA A 21 -4.89 -13.40 -5.88
C ALA A 21 -4.73 -13.02 -4.40
N GLU A 22 -3.50 -12.82 -3.96
CA GLU A 22 -3.21 -12.34 -2.61
C GLU A 22 -3.68 -10.90 -2.41
N VAL A 23 -4.00 -10.55 -1.17
CA VAL A 23 -4.25 -9.16 -0.78
C VAL A 23 -2.99 -8.35 -1.05
N SER A 24 -3.16 -7.21 -1.74
CA SER A 24 -2.12 -6.25 -2.04
C SER A 24 -2.62 -4.83 -1.79
N MET A 25 -1.71 -3.92 -1.47
CA MET A 25 -2.02 -2.52 -1.18
C MET A 25 -1.14 -1.58 -1.99
N PRO A 26 -1.59 -0.35 -2.28
CA PRO A 26 -0.73 0.65 -2.90
C PRO A 26 0.49 0.97 -2.02
N ASN A 27 1.63 1.27 -2.64
CA ASN A 27 2.91 1.55 -1.96
C ASN A 27 2.91 2.80 -1.06
N ILE A 28 1.80 3.54 -0.98
CA ILE A 28 1.62 4.62 0.01
C ILE A 28 1.46 4.06 1.43
N PHE A 29 1.01 2.81 1.56
CA PHE A 29 0.97 2.10 2.83
C PHE A 29 2.31 1.39 3.05
N SER A 30 2.99 1.73 4.13
CA SER A 30 4.29 1.17 4.49
C SER A 30 4.49 1.20 6.00
N ASN A 31 5.51 0.50 6.48
CA ASN A 31 6.03 0.73 7.82
C ASN A 31 6.43 2.21 7.97
N HIS A 32 6.34 2.74 9.19
CA HIS A 32 6.67 4.13 9.48
C HIS A 32 5.82 5.13 8.67
N MET A 33 4.54 4.86 8.41
CA MET A 33 3.66 5.82 7.73
C MET A 33 2.89 6.71 8.72
N VAL A 34 2.39 7.86 8.24
CA VAL A 34 1.48 8.74 9.00
C VAL A 34 0.12 8.75 8.30
N LEU A 35 -0.94 8.45 9.06
CA LEU A 35 -2.34 8.56 8.66
C LEU A 35 -2.90 9.90 9.17
N GLN A 36 -3.88 10.47 8.45
CA GLN A 36 -4.44 11.77 8.81
C GLN A 36 -5.28 11.68 10.09
N ARG A 37 -4.95 12.50 11.08
CA ARG A 37 -5.72 12.63 12.33
C ARG A 37 -7.02 13.40 12.12
N ASP A 38 -7.94 13.22 13.08
CA ASP A 38 -9.17 14.00 13.25
C ASP A 38 -10.12 13.96 12.03
N MET A 39 -9.93 12.99 11.12
CA MET A 39 -10.74 12.79 9.93
C MET A 39 -10.83 11.30 9.58
N ALA A 40 -11.93 10.91 8.92
CA ALA A 40 -12.09 9.55 8.43
C ALA A 40 -11.01 9.22 7.40
N THR A 41 -10.19 8.21 7.67
CA THR A 41 -9.03 7.86 6.84
C THR A 41 -9.32 6.61 6.00
N PRO A 42 -9.25 6.68 4.66
CA PRO A 42 -9.46 5.52 3.82
C PRO A 42 -8.28 4.55 3.89
N VAL A 43 -8.59 3.25 3.92
CA VAL A 43 -7.63 2.16 3.73
C VAL A 43 -8.17 1.28 2.61
N TRP A 44 -7.35 0.98 1.60
CA TRP A 44 -7.81 0.31 0.39
C TRP A 44 -6.71 -0.54 -0.25
N GLY A 45 -7.13 -1.47 -1.09
CA GLY A 45 -6.23 -2.37 -1.79
C GLY A 45 -6.93 -3.19 -2.85
N LYS A 46 -6.24 -4.25 -3.28
CA LYS A 46 -6.77 -5.29 -4.16
C LYS A 46 -6.72 -6.64 -3.45
N ALA A 47 -7.60 -7.55 -3.82
CA ALA A 47 -7.68 -8.94 -3.36
C ALA A 47 -8.45 -9.77 -4.41
N GLU A 48 -8.60 -11.07 -4.19
CA GLU A 48 -9.47 -11.91 -5.02
C GLU A 48 -10.93 -11.43 -4.95
N SER A 49 -11.67 -11.51 -6.06
CA SER A 49 -13.07 -11.08 -6.07
C SER A 49 -13.91 -11.88 -5.07
N GLY A 50 -14.66 -11.20 -4.21
CA GLY A 50 -15.48 -11.84 -3.18
C GLY A 50 -14.69 -12.27 -1.93
N GLU A 51 -13.38 -12.04 -1.89
CA GLU A 51 -12.56 -12.30 -0.70
C GLU A 51 -12.99 -11.40 0.46
N THR A 52 -12.99 -11.94 1.67
CA THR A 52 -13.26 -11.19 2.90
C THR A 52 -11.94 -10.66 3.47
N ILE A 53 -11.87 -9.35 3.64
CA ILE A 53 -10.70 -8.62 4.15
C ILE A 53 -11.05 -8.04 5.51
N SER A 54 -10.19 -8.28 6.50
CA SER A 54 -10.27 -7.66 7.82
C SER A 54 -9.12 -6.69 8.03
N VAL A 55 -9.42 -5.49 8.51
CA VAL A 55 -8.42 -4.44 8.80
C VAL A 55 -8.52 -4.09 10.28
N SER A 56 -7.39 -4.13 10.99
CA SER A 56 -7.31 -3.78 12.41
C SER A 56 -6.18 -2.78 12.67
N ILE A 57 -6.45 -1.78 13.50
CA ILE A 57 -5.46 -0.78 13.96
C ILE A 57 -5.98 -0.14 15.25
N ALA A 58 -5.11 -0.03 16.26
CA ALA A 58 -5.49 0.43 17.60
C ALA A 58 -6.70 -0.34 18.16
N ASP A 59 -7.79 0.34 18.50
CA ASP A 59 -9.06 -0.22 18.98
C ASP A 59 -10.09 -0.44 17.85
N GLN A 60 -9.73 -0.16 16.60
CA GLN A 60 -10.62 -0.28 15.46
C GLN A 60 -10.43 -1.61 14.72
N SER A 61 -11.54 -2.24 14.34
CA SER A 61 -11.56 -3.42 13.49
C SER A 61 -12.71 -3.32 12.49
N TYR A 62 -12.42 -3.61 11.23
CA TYR A 62 -13.36 -3.57 10.12
C TYR A 62 -13.27 -4.85 9.30
N THR A 63 -14.39 -5.24 8.70
CA THR A 63 -14.45 -6.30 7.69
C THR A 63 -15.14 -5.77 6.45
N THR A 64 -14.59 -6.08 5.28
CA THR A 64 -15.15 -5.75 3.97
C THR A 64 -14.98 -6.92 3.02
N THR A 65 -15.67 -6.89 1.89
CA THR A 65 -15.50 -7.86 0.80
C THR A 65 -14.93 -7.14 -0.42
N ALA A 66 -13.97 -7.78 -1.11
CA ALA A 66 -13.48 -7.27 -2.38
C ALA A 66 -14.56 -7.38 -3.46
N SER A 67 -14.69 -6.31 -4.24
CA SER A 67 -15.63 -6.22 -5.36
C SER A 67 -15.30 -7.21 -6.47
N SER A 68 -16.17 -7.29 -7.48
CA SER A 68 -15.93 -8.10 -8.69
C SER A 68 -14.65 -7.72 -9.44
N ASN A 69 -14.15 -6.50 -9.23
CA ASN A 69 -12.92 -5.99 -9.84
C ASN A 69 -11.69 -6.21 -8.93
N GLY A 70 -11.87 -6.92 -7.81
CA GLY A 70 -10.84 -7.16 -6.79
C GLY A 70 -10.57 -5.97 -5.88
N GLU A 71 -11.23 -4.82 -6.06
CA GLU A 71 -11.01 -3.62 -5.24
C GLU A 71 -11.78 -3.71 -3.92
N TRP A 72 -11.15 -3.26 -2.83
CA TRP A 72 -11.78 -3.11 -1.53
C TRP A 72 -11.35 -1.81 -0.85
N ARG A 73 -12.22 -1.28 0.01
CA ARG A 73 -11.96 -0.05 0.77
C ARG A 73 -12.76 -0.04 2.07
N ILE A 74 -12.13 0.41 3.14
CA ILE A 74 -12.78 0.80 4.39
C ILE A 74 -12.44 2.26 4.71
N ALA A 75 -13.15 2.83 5.68
CA ALA A 75 -12.83 4.13 6.25
C ALA A 75 -12.67 3.96 7.77
N LEU A 76 -11.45 4.19 8.25
CA LEU A 76 -11.19 4.26 9.69
C LEU A 76 -11.93 5.48 10.26
N LYS A 77 -12.47 5.35 11.47
CA LYS A 77 -13.00 6.48 12.21
C LYS A 77 -11.88 7.47 12.53
N PRO A 78 -12.19 8.77 12.64
CA PRO A 78 -11.25 9.79 13.10
C PRO A 78 -10.52 9.33 14.37
N MET A 79 -9.21 9.51 14.38
CA MET A 79 -8.37 9.31 15.56
C MET A 79 -7.58 10.58 15.86
N PRO A 80 -7.37 10.93 17.14
CA PRO A 80 -6.48 12.01 17.51
C PRO A 80 -5.04 11.69 17.10
N ALA A 81 -4.17 12.70 17.14
CA ALA A 81 -2.74 12.49 16.96
C ALA A 81 -2.20 11.46 17.96
N GLY A 82 -1.35 10.53 17.51
CA GLY A 82 -0.77 9.52 18.40
C GLY A 82 -0.22 8.30 17.68
N GLY A 83 0.11 7.29 18.47
CA GLY A 83 0.82 6.08 18.08
C GLY A 83 2.14 5.93 18.85
N PRO A 84 3.05 5.04 18.42
CA PRO A 84 2.93 4.17 17.25
C PRO A 84 1.90 3.05 17.42
N TYR A 85 1.18 2.76 16.34
CA TYR A 85 0.27 1.62 16.23
C TYR A 85 0.80 0.59 15.23
N THR A 86 0.23 -0.61 15.29
CA THR A 86 0.38 -1.63 14.26
C THR A 86 -0.95 -1.76 13.53
N MET A 87 -0.91 -1.71 12.20
CA MET A 87 -2.06 -1.99 11.34
C MET A 87 -1.87 -3.37 10.71
N THR A 88 -2.88 -4.22 10.81
CA THR A 88 -2.90 -5.54 10.16
C THR A 88 -4.06 -5.63 9.19
N VAL A 89 -3.77 -6.09 7.98
CA VAL A 89 -4.74 -6.38 6.93
C VAL A 89 -4.69 -7.88 6.65
N GLN A 90 -5.80 -8.57 6.88
CA GLN A 90 -5.91 -10.02 6.80
C GLN A 90 -6.93 -10.42 5.74
N GLY A 91 -6.49 -11.24 4.79
CA GLY A 91 -7.33 -12.03 3.88
C GLY A 91 -6.73 -13.42 3.75
N SER A 92 -6.55 -13.88 2.52
CA SER A 92 -5.82 -15.09 2.11
C SER A 92 -4.36 -15.05 2.56
N ASN A 93 -3.74 -13.87 2.56
CA ASN A 93 -2.46 -13.55 3.19
C ASN A 93 -2.62 -12.47 4.28
N SER A 94 -1.55 -12.18 5.01
CA SER A 94 -1.53 -11.18 6.08
C SER A 94 -0.48 -10.11 5.78
N LEU A 95 -0.86 -8.85 5.83
CA LEU A 95 0.02 -7.69 5.69
C LEU A 95 0.04 -6.93 7.02
N THR A 96 1.24 -6.67 7.54
CA THR A 96 1.43 -5.92 8.79
C THR A 96 2.24 -4.66 8.52
N PHE A 97 1.72 -3.53 8.98
CA PHE A 97 2.37 -2.22 8.91
C PHE A 97 2.68 -1.77 10.33
N GLU A 98 3.96 -1.65 10.63
CA GLU A 98 4.45 -1.27 11.95
C GLU A 98 4.75 0.22 12.04
N ASN A 99 4.71 0.71 13.28
CA ASN A 99 5.03 2.09 13.59
C ASN A 99 4.16 3.08 12.80
N VAL A 100 2.84 2.90 12.81
CA VAL A 100 1.88 3.79 12.14
C VAL A 100 1.50 4.91 13.11
N LEU A 101 1.63 6.17 12.69
CA LEU A 101 1.16 7.33 13.45
C LEU A 101 -0.15 7.86 12.90
N PHE A 102 -0.95 8.49 13.74
CA PHE A 102 -1.95 9.46 13.31
C PHE A 102 -1.39 10.87 13.56
N GLY A 103 -1.45 11.73 12.55
CA GLY A 103 -0.86 13.06 12.57
C GLY A 103 -1.34 13.93 11.40
N ASP A 104 -0.68 15.06 11.18
CA ASP A 104 -0.97 15.94 10.04
C ASP A 104 -0.20 15.47 8.80
N VAL A 105 -0.91 15.24 7.70
CA VAL A 105 -0.33 14.81 6.42
C VAL A 105 -0.30 16.00 5.47
N TRP A 106 0.91 16.38 5.06
CA TRP A 106 1.13 17.52 4.17
C TRP A 106 1.52 17.05 2.77
N PHE A 107 0.85 17.61 1.75
CA PHE A 107 1.33 17.53 0.38
C PHE A 107 2.22 18.74 0.11
N CYS A 108 3.53 18.53 0.16
CA CYS A 108 4.50 19.59 -0.09
C CYS A 108 4.69 19.77 -1.60
N SER A 109 4.39 20.97 -2.10
CA SER A 109 4.70 21.38 -3.48
C SER A 109 5.38 22.75 -3.48
N GLY A 110 6.24 23.01 -4.48
CA GLY A 110 6.98 24.27 -4.57
C GLY A 110 8.06 24.26 -5.66
N GLN A 111 9.02 25.17 -5.53
CA GLN A 111 10.15 25.30 -6.46
C GLN A 111 11.05 24.05 -6.45
N SER A 112 11.90 23.93 -7.47
CA SER A 112 12.72 22.73 -7.72
C SER A 112 13.67 22.32 -6.58
N ASN A 113 13.97 23.21 -5.65
CA ASN A 113 14.79 22.91 -4.47
C ASN A 113 14.01 22.35 -3.28
N MET A 114 12.67 22.30 -3.31
CA MET A 114 11.87 21.74 -2.20
C MET A 114 12.05 20.23 -2.04
N GLN A 115 12.50 19.55 -3.09
CA GLN A 115 12.87 18.13 -3.05
C GLN A 115 14.34 17.92 -2.62
N TRP A 116 15.16 18.97 -2.47
CA TRP A 116 16.56 18.79 -2.13
C TRP A 116 16.72 18.10 -0.78
N SER A 117 17.61 17.11 -0.74
CA SER A 117 17.98 16.47 0.51
C SER A 117 18.78 17.44 1.39
N ILE A 118 18.81 17.16 2.68
CA ILE A 118 19.62 17.92 3.66
C ILE A 118 21.11 17.92 3.25
N ASN A 119 21.59 16.83 2.63
CA ASN A 119 22.96 16.69 2.12
C ASN A 119 23.32 17.70 1.01
N ASN A 120 22.33 18.23 0.29
CA ASN A 120 22.53 19.22 -0.77
C ASN A 120 22.11 20.63 -0.34
N SER A 121 21.80 20.82 0.95
CA SER A 121 21.31 22.09 1.51
C SER A 121 22.43 22.85 2.22
N ASN A 122 22.23 24.15 2.48
CA ASN A 122 23.16 24.91 3.32
C ASN A 122 23.18 24.35 4.75
N ASN A 123 24.29 24.53 5.48
CA ASN A 123 24.46 24.15 6.89
C ASN A 123 24.28 22.65 7.22
N THR A 124 24.41 21.74 6.23
CA THR A 124 24.19 20.28 6.40
C THR A 124 24.80 19.70 7.67
N ALA A 125 26.04 20.06 8.01
CA ALA A 125 26.72 19.51 9.19
C ALA A 125 25.97 19.80 10.51
N VAL A 126 25.34 20.97 10.62
CA VAL A 126 24.55 21.35 11.81
C VAL A 126 23.15 20.72 11.73
N GLU A 127 22.52 20.77 10.56
CA GLU A 127 21.17 20.22 10.35
C GLU A 127 21.11 18.71 10.60
N VAL A 128 22.08 17.94 10.10
CA VAL A 128 22.12 16.48 10.27
C VAL A 128 22.29 16.09 11.74
N VAL A 129 23.14 16.79 12.49
CA VAL A 129 23.41 16.47 13.91
C VAL A 129 22.25 16.90 14.82
N SER A 130 21.57 17.99 14.46
CA SER A 130 20.43 18.50 15.25
C SER A 130 19.08 17.88 14.87
N ALA A 131 18.99 17.18 13.74
CA ALA A 131 17.77 16.52 13.29
C ALA A 131 17.38 15.38 14.24
N ASN A 132 16.44 15.67 15.15
CA ASN A 132 15.84 14.69 16.04
C ASN A 132 14.31 14.83 16.02
N TYR A 133 13.74 14.49 14.86
CA TYR A 133 12.30 14.59 14.60
C TYR A 133 11.71 13.21 14.27
N PRO A 134 11.65 12.28 15.23
CA PRO A 134 11.23 10.88 14.99
C PRO A 134 9.78 10.74 14.50
N GLU A 135 8.96 11.78 14.67
CA GLU A 135 7.57 11.83 14.23
C GLU A 135 7.40 12.47 12.84
N ILE A 136 8.44 13.11 12.29
CA ILE A 136 8.41 13.64 10.92
C ILE A 136 8.83 12.54 9.96
N ARG A 137 7.98 12.28 8.95
CA ARG A 137 8.17 11.19 8.00
C ARG A 137 8.00 11.69 6.58
N LEU A 138 8.93 11.29 5.72
CA LEU A 138 8.96 11.69 4.32
C LEU A 138 8.61 10.49 3.44
N LEU A 139 7.51 10.60 2.70
CA LEU A 139 7.21 9.71 1.58
C LEU A 139 7.72 10.37 0.29
N GLN A 140 8.71 9.75 -0.35
CA GLN A 140 9.23 10.22 -1.63
C GLN A 140 8.66 9.38 -2.78
N ILE A 141 7.96 10.04 -3.71
CA ILE A 141 7.52 9.41 -4.96
C ILE A 141 8.67 9.45 -5.97
N PRO A 142 9.04 8.33 -6.60
CA PRO A 142 10.12 8.32 -7.60
C PRO A 142 9.80 9.21 -8.80
N ASN A 143 10.77 10.02 -9.21
CA ASN A 143 10.69 10.80 -10.45
C ASN A 143 10.79 9.82 -11.64
N ARG A 144 9.65 9.42 -12.20
CA ARG A 144 9.60 8.69 -13.47
C ARG A 144 9.41 9.69 -14.58
N GLY A 145 10.46 9.91 -15.38
CA GLY A 145 10.34 10.73 -16.59
C GLY A 145 9.37 10.06 -17.56
N THR A 146 8.37 10.80 -18.02
CA THR A 146 7.67 10.46 -19.26
C THR A 146 8.58 10.86 -20.40
N GLN A 147 9.16 9.89 -21.11
CA GLN A 147 9.73 10.16 -22.43
C GLN A 147 8.60 10.36 -23.44
#